data_AF-A0A849NCX3-F1
#
_entry.id   AF-A0A849NCX3-F1
#
_cell.length_a   1.000
_cell.length_b   1.000
_cell.length_c   1.000
_cell.angle_alpha   90.00
_cell.angle_beta   90.00
_cell.angle_gamma   90.00
#
_symmetry.space_group_name_H-M   'P 1'
#
loop_
_entity.id
_entity.type
_entity.pdbx_description
1 polymer ?
#
loop_
_entity_poly.entity_id
_entity_poly.type
_entity_poly.pdbx_seq_one_letter_code
_entity_poly.pdbx_strand_id
1 'polypeptide(L)' 'MELYYDENLAAQILLNEVLKELKLSGKTEEIVKNSNIERILRKLNRIIKRRYSVVKQGVLKKNIFSILRNDYGIQF' A
#
# COMPACT_ATOMS: atom_id res chain seq x y z
N MET A 1 23.13 3.18 5.02
CA MET A 1 22.17 2.32 4.28
C MET A 1 20.87 2.15 5.08
N GLU A 2 20.42 3.17 5.82
CA GLU A 2 19.33 3.04 6.81
C GLU A 2 18.00 3.69 6.38
N LEU A 3 18.00 4.67 5.47
CA LEU A 3 16.76 5.34 5.02
C LEU A 3 15.82 4.41 4.24
N TYR A 4 16.36 3.45 3.48
CA TYR A 4 15.56 2.56 2.61
C TYR A 4 14.72 1.55 3.40
N TYR A 5 15.19 1.11 4.57
CA TYR A 5 14.47 0.15 5.41
C TYR A 5 13.26 0.80 6.08
N ASP A 6 13.39 2.07 6.46
CA ASP A 6 12.33 2.86 7.08
C ASP A 6 11.14 3.03 6.11
N GLU A 7 11.43 3.32 4.84
CA GLU A 7 10.41 3.62 3.84
C GLU A 7 9.64 2.39 3.33
N ASN A 8 10.29 1.22 3.25
CA ASN A 8 9.59 -0.03 2.95
C ASN A 8 8.73 -0.50 4.13
N LEU A 9 9.25 -0.38 5.35
CA LEU A 9 8.49 -0.70 6.55
C LEU A 9 7.26 0.23 6.69
N ALA A 10 7.43 1.53 6.45
CA ALA A 10 6.33 2.49 6.46
C ALA A 10 5.26 2.15 5.41
N ALA A 11 5.66 1.76 4.19
CA ALA A 11 4.74 1.30 3.15
C ALA A 11 3.96 0.06 3.57
N GLN A 12 4.64 -0.94 4.19
CA GLN A 12 4.01 -2.15 4.68
C GLN A 12 3.00 -1.87 5.80
N ILE A 13 3.39 -1.04 6.78
CA ILE A 13 2.52 -0.64 7.89
C ILE A 13 1.26 0.04 7.32
N LEU A 14 1.44 0.99 6.42
CA LEU A 14 0.32 1.73 5.83
C LEU A 14 -0.62 0.82 5.02
N LEU A 15 -0.08 -0.14 4.26
CA LEU A 15 -0.90 -1.13 3.57
C LEU A 15 -1.70 -1.98 4.57
N ASN A 16 -1.05 -2.48 5.61
CA ASN A 16 -1.71 -3.26 6.66
C ASN A 16 -2.80 -2.48 7.40
N GLU A 17 -2.59 -1.20 7.70
CA GLU A 17 -3.62 -0.32 8.27
C GLU A 17 -4.84 -0.22 7.35
N VAL A 18 -4.63 -0.01 6.05
CA VAL A 18 -5.72 0.07 5.08
C VAL A 18 -6.48 -1.26 4.95
N LEU A 19 -5.76 -2.39 4.92
CA LEU A 19 -6.39 -3.71 4.89
C LEU A 19 -7.28 -3.93 6.12
N LYS A 20 -6.79 -3.58 7.32
CA LYS A 20 -7.55 -3.64 8.57
C LYS A 20 -8.78 -2.74 8.53
N GLU A 21 -8.65 -1.48 8.08
CA GLU A 21 -9.78 -0.56 7.96
C GLU A 21 -10.86 -1.07 6.98
N LEU A 22 -10.44 -1.74 5.92
CA LEU A 22 -11.34 -2.33 4.93
C LEU A 22 -11.89 -3.71 5.34
N LYS A 23 -11.51 -4.21 6.53
CA LYS A 23 -11.84 -5.53 7.06
C LYS A 23 -11.39 -6.68 6.13
N LEU A 24 -10.28 -6.49 5.44
CA LEU A 24 -9.65 -7.50 4.61
C LEU A 24 -8.66 -8.31 5.44
N SER A 25 -8.67 -9.63 5.26
CA SER A 25 -7.84 -10.58 6.01
C SER A 25 -6.36 -10.55 5.66
N GLY A 26 -5.99 -9.86 4.58
CA GLY A 26 -4.62 -9.86 4.06
C GLY A 26 -4.31 -11.07 3.17
N LYS A 27 -5.26 -11.97 2.93
CA LYS A 27 -5.09 -13.10 2.00
C LYS A 27 -5.05 -12.59 0.55
N THR A 28 -4.13 -13.13 -0.23
CA THR A 28 -3.94 -12.75 -1.65
C THR A 28 -5.22 -12.85 -2.46
N GLU A 29 -5.95 -13.96 -2.36
CA GLU A 29 -7.22 -14.21 -3.05
C GLU A 29 -8.29 -13.15 -2.79
N GLU A 30 -8.29 -12.56 -1.59
CA GLU A 30 -9.22 -11.51 -1.23
C GLU A 30 -8.77 -10.16 -1.78
N ILE A 31 -7.46 -9.90 -1.75
CA ILE A 31 -6.85 -8.65 -2.20
C ILE A 31 -6.90 -8.51 -3.72
N VAL A 32 -6.68 -9.60 -4.48
CA VAL A 32 -6.65 -9.57 -5.96
C VAL A 32 -8.03 -9.36 -6.61
N LYS A 33 -9.11 -9.38 -5.84
CA LYS A 33 -10.44 -9.01 -6.35
C LYS A 33 -10.41 -7.56 -6.78
N ASN A 34 -10.67 -7.26 -8.05
CA ASN A 34 -10.60 -5.90 -8.61
C ASN A 34 -11.31 -4.84 -7.76
N SER A 35 -12.50 -5.15 -7.24
CA SER A 35 -13.24 -4.24 -6.35
C SER A 35 -12.51 -3.91 -5.05
N ASN A 36 -11.71 -4.83 -4.52
CA ASN A 36 -10.87 -4.61 -3.34
C ASN A 36 -9.58 -3.87 -3.70
N ILE A 37 -8.91 -4.20 -4.80
CA ILE A 37 -7.73 -3.45 -5.29
C ILE A 37 -8.08 -1.97 -5.42
N GLU A 38 -9.17 -1.63 -6.10
CA GLU A 38 -9.59 -0.24 -6.27
C GLU A 38 -9.85 0.45 -4.92
N ARG A 39 -10.52 -0.23 -3.99
CA ARG A 39 -10.81 0.31 -2.65
C ARG A 39 -9.52 0.58 -1.87
N ILE A 40 -8.58 -0.37 -1.89
CA ILE A 40 -7.26 -0.26 -1.26
C ILE A 40 -6.51 0.93 -1.85
N LEU A 41 -6.37 1.01 -3.18
CA LEU A 41 -5.65 2.09 -3.86
C LEU A 41 -6.27 3.47 -3.62
N ARG A 42 -7.60 3.58 -3.68
CA ARG A 42 -8.30 4.85 -3.39
C ARG A 42 -8.04 5.31 -1.95
N LYS A 43 -8.09 4.38 -0.99
CA LYS A 43 -7.87 4.70 0.42
C LYS A 43 -6.41 5.09 0.69
N LEU A 44 -5.45 4.32 0.17
CA LEU A 44 -4.02 4.63 0.25
C LEU A 44 -3.73 5.99 -0.33
N ASN A 45 -4.22 6.30 -1.53
CA ASN A 45 -4.03 7.61 -2.15
C ASN A 45 -4.56 8.76 -1.30
N ARG A 46 -5.72 8.60 -0.64
CA ARG A 46 -6.26 9.62 0.28
C ARG A 46 -5.37 9.82 1.50
N ILE A 47 -4.92 8.74 2.14
CA ILE A 47 -4.07 8.82 3.33
C ILE A 47 -2.71 9.41 2.98
N ILE A 48 -2.08 8.94 1.89
CA ILE A 48 -0.77 9.41 1.41
C ILE A 48 -0.81 10.91 1.13
N LYS A 49 -1.83 11.39 0.41
CA LYS A 49 -2.00 12.82 0.11
C LYS A 49 -2.21 13.67 1.36
N ARG A 50 -2.89 13.13 2.38
CA ARG A 50 -3.23 13.87 3.61
C ARG A 50 -2.09 13.92 4.62
N ARG A 51 -1.30 12.85 4.74
CA ARG A 51 -0.33 12.67 5.83
C ARG A 51 1.12 12.93 5.43
N TYR A 52 1.47 12.92 4.14
CA TYR A 52 2.87 12.95 3.70
C TYR A 52 3.15 14.08 2.70
N SER A 53 4.35 14.65 2.79
CA SER A 53 4.87 15.64 1.83
C SER A 53 4.98 15.03 0.44
N VAL A 54 4.86 15.86 -0.60
CA VAL A 54 4.86 15.43 -2.02
C VAL A 54 6.05 14.50 -2.35
N VAL A 55 7.24 14.82 -1.83
CA VAL A 55 8.45 14.00 -2.00
C VAL A 55 8.26 12.59 -1.42
N LYS A 56 7.74 12.46 -0.19
CA LYS A 56 7.48 11.17 0.46
C LYS A 56 6.33 10.39 -0.20
N GLN A 57 5.37 11.07 -0.83
CA GLN A 57 4.26 10.40 -1.52
C GLN A 57 4.75 9.53 -2.68
N GLY A 58 5.73 10.02 -3.47
CA GLY A 58 6.28 9.28 -4.60
C GLY A 58 6.96 7.98 -4.16
N VAL A 59 7.77 8.07 -3.11
CA VAL A 59 8.49 6.92 -2.55
C VAL A 59 7.53 5.90 -1.95
N LEU A 60 6.58 6.32 -1.12
CA LEU A 60 5.59 5.43 -0.52
C LEU A 60 4.74 4.70 -1.57
N LYS A 61 4.29 5.41 -2.61
CA LYS A 61 3.53 4.79 -3.70
C LYS A 61 4.35 3.73 -4.41
N LYS A 62 5.61 4.02 -4.73
CA LYS A 62 6.51 3.06 -5.39
C LYS A 62 6.68 1.79 -4.56
N ASN A 63 6.93 1.94 -3.25
CA ASN A 63 7.13 0.81 -2.35
C ASN A 63 5.84 0.00 -2.18
N ILE A 64 4.68 0.66 -2.01
CA ILE A 64 3.37 0.00 -1.97
C ILE A 64 3.10 -0.79 -3.25
N PHE A 65 3.34 -0.21 -4.43
CA PHE A 65 3.14 -0.93 -5.68
C PHE A 65 4.09 -2.12 -5.82
N SER A 66 5.33 -2.00 -5.32
CA SER A 66 6.25 -3.13 -5.25
C SER A 66 5.71 -4.25 -4.36
N ILE A 67 5.18 -3.93 -3.18
CA ILE A 67 4.57 -4.91 -2.25
C ILE A 67 3.36 -5.57 -2.92
N LEU A 68 2.45 -4.78 -3.51
CA LEU A 68 1.27 -5.30 -4.20
C LEU A 68 1.63 -6.22 -5.37
N ARG A 69 2.73 -5.94 -6.07
CA ARG A 69 3.24 -6.80 -7.14
C ARG A 69 3.89 -8.07 -6.62
N ASN A 70 4.81 -7.96 -5.66
CA ASN A 70 5.67 -9.06 -5.23
C ASN A 70 4.93 -10.04 -4.31
N ASP A 71 4.12 -9.52 -3.38
CA ASP A 71 3.49 -10.31 -2.32
C ASP A 71 2.09 -10.78 -2.73
N TYR A 72 1.42 -9.99 -3.59
CA TYR A 72 0.04 -10.24 -3.99
C TYR A 72 -0.15 -10.52 -5.49
N GLY A 73 0.92 -10.47 -6.29
CA GLY A 73 0.86 -10.76 -7.72
C GLY A 73 0.05 -9.74 -8.54
N ILE A 74 -0.22 -8.56 -8.01
CA ILE A 74 -1.04 -7.54 -8.70
C ILE A 74 -0.21 -6.84 -9.77
N GLN A 75 -0.74 -6.79 -10.99
CA GLN A 75 -0.20 -6.02 -12.10
C GLN A 75 -1.04 -4.75 -12.30
N PHE A 76 -0.38 -3.60 -12.49
CA PHE A 76 -0.97 -2.27 -12.65
C PHE A 76 -0.68 -1.72 -14.04
#